data_AF-A0A934NGV2-F1
#
_entry.id   AF-A0A934NGV2-F1
#
_cell.length_a   1.000
_cell.length_b   1.000
_cell.length_c   1.000
_cell.angle_alpha   90.00
_cell.angle_beta   90.00
_cell.angle_gamma   90.00
#
_symmetry.space_group_name_H-M   'P 1'
#
loop_
_entity.id
_entity.type
_entity.pdbx_description
1 polymer ?
#
loop_
_entity_poly.entity_id
_entity_poly.type
_entity_poly.pdbx_seq_one_letter_code
_entity_poly.pdbx_strand_id
1 'polypeptide(L)'
;MVSEGDADTPTDSASEGASASAIHSDSASAAPAEASDSGNGAPVAPDVDEQHPESESWIWVGRHRPPVPRALMNLMSSGWAAQDQAEVPRHPAADNFAARRAALSELFAGRNLVIPNGPLKVRSNDTDYRFRPGTDFFWLTGGMEPDAVLVLEADGDGHTPTLFVQPRNDRSTHDFFTDARYGEFWTGPRMGLAETTQHLGVATAPIDELDERLERLAASDTVTLRDMDPRIDDVFAESDGDDELVTALAEMRLVKDRFEVAMLQQAVDSTIRGFEDVVKALPEVLENGERVVEGVFNARARLEGNDVGYDTIAASGAHATFLHWTRNDGQVGYGDLLLLDAGVECRQLYTADVTRTIPVSGKYTAEQREIYQIVLDAQTAAIAEVAPGAQFMTPHRTAMRVLAEGLHRLGILTVEPELAVRRDQQLHRRWTIHGTSHMLGLDVHDCSNARDEHYHGELRPGYVLTVEPGLYFQPDDLTVPERYRGIGVRIEDDVLVTEDGHRVLSERLPRDPDAVEAWIAGLSQAER
;
A
#
# COMPACT_ATOMS: atom_id res chain seq x y z
N MET A 1 52.01 -4.32 -32.23
CA MET A 1 52.81 -5.52 -31.89
C MET A 1 51.77 -6.57 -31.49
N VAL A 2 51.27 -7.40 -32.42
CA VAL A 2 51.91 -8.62 -32.99
C VAL A 2 52.37 -9.51 -31.83
N SER A 3 51.86 -10.73 -31.63
CA SER A 3 51.88 -11.84 -32.58
C SER A 3 50.85 -12.94 -32.32
N GLU A 4 50.41 -13.54 -33.43
CA GLU A 4 49.76 -14.85 -33.60
C GLU A 4 50.66 -16.04 -33.20
N GLY A 5 50.08 -17.24 -33.21
CA GLY A 5 50.83 -18.50 -33.26
C GLY A 5 49.94 -19.75 -33.28
N ASP A 6 49.56 -20.18 -34.49
CA ASP A 6 49.00 -21.49 -34.85
C ASP A 6 49.93 -22.68 -34.51
N ALA A 7 49.38 -23.90 -34.39
CA ALA A 7 49.56 -24.99 -35.38
C ALA A 7 49.33 -26.42 -34.84
N ASP A 8 48.85 -27.25 -35.77
CA ASP A 8 49.11 -28.68 -36.00
C ASP A 8 48.31 -29.81 -35.32
N THR A 9 47.42 -30.39 -36.14
CA THR A 9 47.14 -31.84 -36.30
C THR A 9 48.38 -32.64 -36.73
N PRO A 10 48.40 -33.99 -36.60
CA PRO A 10 48.18 -34.82 -37.81
C PRO A 10 47.59 -36.25 -37.62
N THR A 11 46.84 -36.68 -38.64
CA THR A 11 46.78 -37.99 -39.38
C THR A 11 46.97 -39.35 -38.68
N ASP A 12 46.15 -40.37 -39.01
CA ASP A 12 46.32 -41.35 -40.13
C ASP A 12 45.49 -42.64 -39.86
N SER A 13 44.53 -43.05 -40.71
CA SER A 13 44.60 -44.02 -41.83
C SER A 13 44.23 -45.50 -41.54
N ALA A 14 43.31 -46.00 -42.39
CA ALA A 14 43.21 -47.36 -42.97
C ALA A 14 42.64 -48.55 -42.13
N SER A 15 41.90 -49.54 -42.65
CA SER A 15 41.44 -49.94 -44.01
C SER A 15 40.53 -51.19 -43.93
N GLU A 16 39.72 -51.41 -44.99
CA GLU A 16 39.25 -52.69 -45.57
C GLU A 16 38.31 -53.60 -44.74
N GLY A 17 37.12 -54.00 -45.22
CA GLY A 17 36.79 -54.86 -46.37
C GLY A 17 36.04 -56.09 -45.80
N ALA A 18 35.07 -56.79 -46.39
CA ALA A 18 34.46 -56.86 -47.70
C ALA A 18 33.13 -57.68 -47.57
N SER A 19 32.22 -57.51 -48.54
CA SER A 19 31.40 -58.53 -49.26
C SER A 19 30.64 -59.63 -48.46
N ALA A 20 29.44 -60.13 -48.80
CA ALA A 20 28.61 -60.12 -49.99
C ALA A 20 27.23 -60.75 -49.64
N SER A 21 26.21 -60.38 -50.42
CA SER A 21 25.16 -61.26 -51.01
C SER A 21 24.25 -62.16 -50.15
N ALA A 22 23.02 -62.52 -50.53
CA ALA A 22 21.96 -61.94 -51.35
C ALA A 22 20.76 -62.94 -51.25
N ILE A 23 19.53 -62.41 -51.09
CA ILE A 23 18.21 -62.85 -51.64
C ILE A 23 17.59 -64.24 -51.32
N HIS A 24 16.41 -64.24 -50.68
CA HIS A 24 15.06 -64.64 -51.21
C HIS A 24 14.02 -64.76 -50.05
N SER A 25 13.02 -63.86 -49.97
CA SER A 25 11.59 -64.02 -50.37
C SER A 25 10.77 -64.92 -49.42
N ASP A 26 9.57 -64.63 -48.92
CA ASP A 26 8.56 -63.64 -49.33
C ASP A 26 7.42 -63.53 -48.29
N SER A 27 6.58 -62.49 -48.47
CA SER A 27 5.20 -62.28 -47.99
C SER A 27 4.92 -61.59 -46.63
N ALA A 28 4.57 -60.29 -46.72
CA ALA A 28 3.23 -59.77 -46.35
C ALA A 28 3.08 -58.26 -46.66
N SER A 29 2.35 -57.96 -47.74
CA SER A 29 1.33 -56.89 -47.87
C SER A 29 1.56 -55.50 -47.23
N ALA A 30 2.25 -54.64 -47.99
CA ALA A 30 1.90 -53.25 -48.36
C ALA A 30 1.37 -52.25 -47.29
N ALA A 31 2.30 -51.44 -46.77
CA ALA A 31 2.11 -50.00 -46.58
C ALA A 31 2.88 -49.25 -47.70
N PRO A 32 2.48 -48.04 -48.14
CA PRO A 32 3.40 -47.22 -48.91
C PRO A 32 4.27 -46.40 -47.95
N ALA A 33 5.56 -46.74 -47.97
CA ALA A 33 6.68 -45.82 -47.79
C ALA A 33 6.54 -44.65 -48.79
N GLU A 34 7.15 -43.47 -48.67
CA GLU A 34 8.30 -43.00 -47.92
C GLU A 34 8.33 -41.47 -48.14
N ALA A 35 8.77 -40.70 -47.15
CA ALA A 35 9.57 -39.52 -47.44
C ALA A 35 10.64 -39.44 -46.37
N SER A 36 11.78 -40.04 -46.70
CA SER A 36 13.05 -39.76 -46.06
C SER A 36 13.41 -38.29 -46.28
N ASP A 37 13.58 -37.54 -45.20
CA ASP A 37 14.63 -36.53 -45.19
C ASP A 37 15.36 -36.61 -43.86
N SER A 38 16.57 -37.17 -43.92
CA SER A 38 17.61 -36.99 -42.92
C SER A 38 18.12 -35.55 -43.03
N GLY A 39 17.31 -34.60 -42.54
CA GLY A 39 17.69 -33.21 -42.40
C GLY A 39 18.35 -32.99 -41.04
N ASN A 40 19.67 -32.94 -41.01
CA ASN A 40 20.40 -32.19 -39.98
C ASN A 40 20.09 -30.70 -40.21
N GLY A 41 18.86 -30.29 -39.92
CA GLY A 41 18.34 -28.96 -40.21
C GLY A 41 18.92 -27.98 -39.22
N ALA A 42 19.69 -27.01 -39.71
CA ALA A 42 20.01 -25.83 -38.92
C ALA A 42 18.72 -25.27 -38.30
N PRO A 43 18.74 -24.77 -37.05
CA PRO A 43 17.54 -24.20 -36.45
C PRO A 43 16.96 -23.16 -37.41
N VAL A 44 15.69 -23.34 -37.80
CA VAL A 44 14.96 -22.39 -38.65
C VAL A 44 15.05 -21.04 -37.94
N ALA A 45 15.63 -20.03 -38.58
CA ALA A 45 15.71 -18.72 -37.96
C ALA A 45 14.29 -18.16 -37.75
N PRO A 46 14.04 -17.41 -36.67
CA PRO A 46 12.77 -16.73 -36.50
C PRO A 46 12.47 -15.79 -37.68
N ASP A 47 11.25 -15.87 -38.19
CA ASP A 47 10.73 -15.09 -39.32
C ASP A 47 9.54 -14.20 -38.93
N VAL A 48 9.46 -13.87 -37.64
CA VAL A 48 8.39 -13.05 -37.04
C VAL A 48 8.96 -11.78 -36.43
N ASP A 49 8.16 -10.72 -36.47
CA ASP A 49 8.46 -9.42 -35.91
C ASP A 49 7.16 -8.76 -35.41
N GLU A 50 7.24 -7.51 -34.94
CA GLU A 50 6.07 -6.78 -34.44
C GLU A 50 4.98 -6.55 -35.51
N GLN A 51 5.36 -6.48 -36.78
CA GLN A 51 4.41 -6.25 -37.89
C GLN A 51 3.83 -7.58 -38.40
N HIS A 52 4.58 -8.67 -38.25
CA HIS A 52 4.20 -10.03 -38.60
C HIS A 52 4.42 -10.95 -37.39
N PRO A 53 3.54 -10.86 -36.37
CA PRO A 53 3.79 -11.49 -35.07
C PRO A 53 3.66 -13.02 -35.10
N GLU A 54 3.16 -13.58 -36.20
CA GLU A 54 2.88 -15.00 -36.32
C GLU A 54 3.37 -15.53 -37.67
N SER A 55 4.07 -16.66 -37.62
CA SER A 55 4.38 -17.49 -38.80
C SER A 55 3.96 -18.94 -38.55
N GLU A 56 4.16 -19.80 -39.55
CA GLU A 56 3.93 -21.24 -39.40
C GLU A 56 4.78 -21.84 -38.27
N SER A 57 6.00 -21.32 -38.08
CA SER A 57 6.99 -21.91 -37.17
C SER A 57 7.25 -21.10 -35.90
N TRP A 58 6.92 -19.81 -35.88
CA TRP A 58 7.33 -18.89 -34.81
C TRP A 58 6.20 -17.96 -34.38
N ILE A 59 6.29 -17.51 -33.13
CA ILE A 59 5.47 -16.47 -32.51
C ILE A 59 6.38 -15.38 -31.98
N TRP A 60 6.10 -14.13 -32.35
CA TRP A 60 6.73 -12.96 -31.76
C TRP A 60 6.14 -12.68 -30.37
N VAL A 61 7.00 -12.42 -29.40
CA VAL A 61 6.61 -12.26 -27.98
C VAL A 61 7.19 -10.98 -27.36
N GLY A 62 7.45 -9.97 -28.20
CA GLY A 62 7.99 -8.67 -27.78
C GLY A 62 9.43 -8.42 -28.19
N ARG A 63 9.81 -7.13 -28.27
CA ARG A 63 11.14 -6.68 -28.75
C ARG A 63 12.33 -7.14 -27.92
N HIS A 64 12.11 -7.48 -26.64
CA HIS A 64 13.17 -7.86 -25.70
C HIS A 64 13.17 -9.35 -25.38
N ARG A 65 12.37 -10.16 -26.09
CA ARG A 65 12.26 -11.60 -25.89
C ARG A 65 12.51 -12.32 -27.21
N PRO A 66 13.22 -13.47 -27.21
CA PRO A 66 13.38 -14.26 -28.42
C PRO A 66 12.01 -14.78 -28.87
N PRO A 67 11.72 -14.82 -30.18
CA PRO A 67 10.52 -15.47 -30.69
C PRO A 67 10.39 -16.92 -30.19
N VAL A 68 9.16 -17.36 -29.99
CA VAL A 68 8.83 -18.67 -29.45
C VAL A 68 8.45 -19.63 -30.58
N PRO A 69 9.02 -20.85 -30.64
CA PRO A 69 8.58 -21.84 -31.63
C PRO A 69 7.10 -22.20 -31.46
N ARG A 70 6.35 -22.24 -32.56
CA ARG A 70 4.93 -22.65 -32.57
C ARG A 70 4.70 -24.02 -31.94
N ALA A 71 5.63 -24.96 -32.15
CA ALA A 71 5.59 -26.28 -31.54
C ALA A 71 5.62 -26.22 -30.00
N LEU A 72 6.44 -25.33 -29.44
CA LEU A 72 6.47 -25.08 -28.00
C LEU A 72 5.17 -24.41 -27.54
N MET A 73 4.67 -23.42 -28.28
CA MET A 73 3.39 -22.76 -27.98
C MET A 73 2.23 -23.77 -27.87
N ASN A 74 2.12 -24.68 -28.84
CA ASN A 74 1.10 -25.73 -28.84
C ASN A 74 1.25 -26.71 -27.67
N LEU A 75 2.50 -27.07 -27.32
CA LEU A 75 2.77 -27.91 -26.16
C LEU A 75 2.36 -27.23 -24.86
N MET A 76 2.71 -25.95 -24.69
CA MET A 76 2.44 -25.18 -23.48
C MET A 76 0.96 -24.81 -23.29
N SER A 77 0.16 -24.84 -24.36
CA SER A 77 -1.27 -24.48 -24.33
C SER A 77 -2.21 -25.70 -24.32
N SER A 78 -1.69 -26.93 -24.32
CA SER A 78 -2.49 -28.16 -24.43
C SER A 78 -2.24 -29.16 -23.30
N GLY A 79 -3.16 -30.10 -23.11
CA GLY A 79 -3.03 -31.18 -22.11
C GLY A 79 -3.30 -30.77 -20.65
N TRP A 80 -3.78 -29.54 -20.42
CA TRP A 80 -4.19 -29.08 -19.10
C TRP A 80 -5.62 -29.52 -18.77
N ALA A 81 -5.88 -29.80 -17.49
CA ALA A 81 -7.25 -29.97 -17.01
C ALA A 81 -8.04 -28.66 -17.11
N ALA A 82 -9.37 -28.77 -17.26
CA ALA A 82 -10.24 -27.60 -17.13
C ALA A 82 -10.00 -26.93 -15.78
N GLN A 83 -9.86 -25.61 -15.75
CA GLN A 83 -9.85 -24.87 -14.50
C GLN A 83 -11.28 -24.90 -13.94
N ASP A 84 -11.45 -25.39 -12.72
CA ASP A 84 -12.68 -25.14 -11.97
C ASP A 84 -12.75 -23.63 -11.74
N GLN A 85 -13.73 -22.97 -12.39
CA GLN A 85 -14.06 -21.59 -12.07
C GLN A 85 -14.67 -21.58 -10.67
N ALA A 86 -13.82 -21.36 -9.67
CA ALA A 86 -14.29 -21.15 -8.31
C ALA A 86 -15.29 -19.98 -8.34
N GLU A 87 -16.43 -20.16 -7.66
CA GLU A 87 -17.41 -19.08 -7.53
C GLU A 87 -16.74 -17.90 -6.84
N VAL A 88 -16.58 -16.79 -7.57
CA VAL A 88 -15.97 -15.58 -7.03
C VAL A 88 -17.03 -14.84 -6.21
N PRO A 89 -16.87 -14.73 -4.88
CA PRO A 89 -17.86 -14.07 -4.05
C PRO A 89 -17.92 -12.59 -4.42
N ARG A 90 -19.11 -12.00 -4.37
CA ARG A 90 -19.26 -10.55 -4.52
C ARG A 90 -18.50 -9.82 -3.40
N HIS A 91 -17.80 -8.74 -3.74
CA HIS A 91 -17.11 -7.92 -2.77
C HIS A 91 -18.11 -7.32 -1.76
N PRO A 92 -17.83 -7.36 -0.45
CA PRO A 92 -18.78 -6.93 0.58
C PRO A 92 -19.18 -5.45 0.48
N ALA A 93 -18.32 -4.61 -0.10
CA ALA A 93 -18.55 -3.18 -0.33
C ALA A 93 -18.92 -2.82 -1.78
N ALA A 94 -19.27 -3.79 -2.63
CA ALA A 94 -19.61 -3.52 -4.04
C ALA A 94 -20.73 -2.46 -4.19
N ASP A 95 -21.73 -2.49 -3.31
CA ASP A 95 -22.82 -1.49 -3.30
C ASP A 95 -22.32 -0.12 -2.82
N ASN A 96 -21.38 -0.04 -1.87
CA ASN A 96 -20.75 1.21 -1.46
C ASN A 96 -19.96 1.83 -2.62
N PHE A 97 -19.16 1.03 -3.34
CA PHE A 97 -18.42 1.50 -4.52
C PHE A 97 -19.35 2.05 -5.60
N ALA A 98 -20.47 1.37 -5.86
CA ALA A 98 -21.48 1.86 -6.79
C ALA A 98 -22.10 3.20 -6.34
N ALA A 99 -22.44 3.33 -5.06
CA ALA A 99 -22.98 4.58 -4.50
C ALA A 99 -21.98 5.75 -4.59
N ARG A 100 -20.69 5.48 -4.37
CA ARG A 100 -19.61 6.48 -4.49
C ARG A 100 -19.45 6.96 -5.93
N ARG A 101 -19.44 6.04 -6.90
CA ARG A 101 -19.44 6.39 -8.34
C ARG A 101 -20.68 7.20 -8.73
N ALA A 102 -21.84 6.88 -8.19
CA ALA A 102 -23.07 7.64 -8.43
C ALA A 102 -22.99 9.07 -7.86
N ALA A 103 -22.48 9.24 -6.64
CA ALA A 103 -22.28 10.56 -6.05
C ALA A 103 -21.25 11.39 -6.84
N LEU A 104 -20.15 10.77 -7.28
CA LEU A 104 -19.16 11.44 -8.13
C LEU A 104 -19.77 11.83 -9.49
N SER A 105 -20.62 10.96 -10.05
CA SER A 105 -21.34 11.21 -11.29
C SER A 105 -22.23 12.45 -11.22
N GLU A 106 -22.89 12.70 -10.08
CA GLU A 106 -23.71 13.91 -9.89
C GLU A 106 -22.86 15.19 -9.87
N LEU A 107 -21.65 15.13 -9.31
CA LEU A 107 -20.75 16.30 -9.19
C LEU A 107 -20.13 16.71 -10.54
N PHE A 108 -19.91 15.75 -11.44
CA PHE A 108 -19.25 15.98 -12.73
C PHE A 108 -20.15 15.69 -13.93
N ALA A 109 -21.46 15.89 -13.78
CA ALA A 109 -22.43 15.63 -14.85
C ALA A 109 -22.02 16.33 -16.17
N GLY A 110 -22.02 15.56 -17.27
CA GLY A 110 -21.67 16.06 -18.61
C GLY A 110 -20.19 16.05 -18.97
N ARG A 111 -19.29 15.66 -18.05
CA ARG A 111 -17.86 15.45 -18.31
C ARG A 111 -17.54 13.97 -18.26
N ASN A 112 -16.50 13.49 -18.93
CA ASN A 112 -16.02 12.12 -18.72
C ASN A 112 -14.95 12.11 -17.62
N LEU A 113 -14.90 11.02 -16.85
CA LEU A 113 -13.90 10.84 -15.79
C LEU A 113 -13.04 9.62 -16.10
N VAL A 114 -11.72 9.79 -16.10
CA VAL A 114 -10.76 8.69 -16.23
C VAL A 114 -9.99 8.58 -14.92
N ILE A 115 -10.12 7.45 -14.24
CA ILE A 115 -9.53 7.20 -12.93
C ILE A 115 -8.48 6.08 -13.07
N PRO A 116 -7.21 6.41 -13.31
CA PRO A 116 -6.13 5.44 -13.36
C PRO A 116 -5.81 4.81 -12.00
N ASN A 117 -5.46 3.52 -11.99
CA ASN A 117 -4.86 2.86 -10.82
C ASN A 117 -3.33 2.98 -10.80
N GLY A 118 -2.72 3.09 -11.99
CA GLY A 118 -1.27 3.15 -12.18
C GLY A 118 -0.57 1.78 -12.27
N PRO A 119 0.67 1.76 -12.77
CA PRO A 119 1.47 0.55 -12.93
C PRO A 119 2.19 0.14 -11.64
N LEU A 120 2.80 -1.05 -11.66
CA LEU A 120 3.82 -1.45 -10.69
C LEU A 120 4.97 -0.43 -10.62
N LYS A 121 5.51 -0.22 -9.41
CA LYS A 121 6.67 0.65 -9.16
C LYS A 121 7.92 -0.18 -8.92
N VAL A 122 8.98 0.13 -9.65
CA VAL A 122 10.27 -0.58 -9.57
C VAL A 122 10.95 -0.32 -8.23
N ARG A 123 11.36 -1.40 -7.55
CA ARG A 123 12.21 -1.38 -6.35
C ARG A 123 13.68 -1.46 -6.70
N SER A 124 14.07 -2.44 -7.51
CA SER A 124 15.46 -2.62 -7.95
C SER A 124 15.49 -3.45 -9.24
N ASN A 125 15.97 -2.86 -10.33
CA ASN A 125 16.04 -3.50 -11.64
C ASN A 125 14.67 -4.07 -12.09
N ASP A 126 14.56 -5.39 -12.22
CA ASP A 126 13.36 -6.14 -12.64
C ASP A 126 12.47 -6.56 -11.47
N THR A 127 12.73 -6.04 -10.27
CA THR A 127 11.91 -6.31 -9.08
C THR A 127 11.08 -5.08 -8.72
N ASP A 128 9.77 -5.28 -8.60
CA ASP A 128 8.83 -4.26 -8.19
C ASP A 128 8.61 -4.26 -6.68
N TYR A 129 8.16 -3.13 -6.14
CA TYR A 129 7.52 -3.09 -4.83
C TYR A 129 6.22 -3.89 -4.84
N ARG A 130 5.74 -4.29 -3.66
CA ARG A 130 4.39 -4.85 -3.56
C ARG A 130 3.41 -3.79 -4.05
N PHE A 131 2.51 -4.18 -4.93
CA PHE A 131 1.53 -3.26 -5.48
C PHE A 131 0.54 -2.80 -4.40
N ARG A 132 0.34 -1.48 -4.32
CA ARG A 132 -0.76 -0.85 -3.61
C ARG A 132 -1.53 0.02 -4.62
N PRO A 133 -2.83 -0.22 -4.81
CA PRO A 133 -3.66 0.60 -5.68
C PRO A 133 -3.65 2.09 -5.32
N GLY A 134 -3.93 2.93 -6.31
CA GLY A 134 -4.25 4.33 -6.10
C GLY A 134 -5.48 4.48 -5.21
N THR A 135 -5.41 5.36 -4.23
CA THR A 135 -6.44 5.52 -3.18
C THR A 135 -7.82 5.83 -3.76
N ASP A 136 -7.91 6.79 -4.67
CA ASP A 136 -9.16 7.18 -5.32
C ASP A 136 -9.75 6.07 -6.19
N PHE A 137 -8.90 5.42 -6.99
CA PHE A 137 -9.29 4.27 -7.80
C PHE A 137 -9.87 3.14 -6.94
N PHE A 138 -9.16 2.76 -5.87
CA PHE A 138 -9.63 1.71 -4.96
C PHE A 138 -10.93 2.14 -4.27
N TRP A 139 -11.04 3.37 -3.79
CA TRP A 139 -12.22 3.87 -3.10
C TRP A 139 -13.48 3.81 -3.98
N LEU A 140 -13.33 3.98 -5.29
CA LEU A 140 -14.42 3.92 -6.28
C LEU A 140 -14.70 2.52 -6.82
N THR A 141 -13.77 1.57 -6.72
CA THR A 141 -13.87 0.28 -7.42
C THR A 141 -13.71 -0.96 -6.54
N GLY A 142 -12.87 -0.89 -5.50
CA GLY A 142 -12.33 -2.05 -4.79
C GLY A 142 -11.30 -2.87 -5.57
N GLY A 143 -10.88 -2.40 -6.75
CA GLY A 143 -9.95 -3.10 -7.61
C GLY A 143 -8.53 -3.09 -7.06
N MET A 144 -7.87 -4.25 -7.11
CA MET A 144 -6.49 -4.44 -6.61
C MET A 144 -5.47 -4.69 -7.73
N GLU A 145 -5.92 -4.78 -8.99
CA GLU A 145 -5.08 -5.15 -10.12
C GLU A 145 -4.33 -3.93 -10.67
N PRO A 146 -3.02 -4.03 -10.92
CA PRO A 146 -2.26 -2.93 -11.51
C PRO A 146 -2.73 -2.62 -12.93
N ASP A 147 -2.43 -1.41 -13.39
CA ASP A 147 -2.68 -0.94 -14.76
C ASP A 147 -4.17 -0.81 -15.14
N ALA A 148 -5.08 -1.15 -14.23
CA ALA A 148 -6.52 -1.01 -14.39
C ALA A 148 -6.96 0.46 -14.39
N VAL A 149 -8.05 0.75 -15.12
CA VAL A 149 -8.56 2.12 -15.29
C VAL A 149 -10.08 2.10 -15.21
N LEU A 150 -10.64 2.89 -14.30
CA LEU A 150 -12.08 3.12 -14.28
C LEU A 150 -12.38 4.31 -15.19
N VAL A 151 -13.28 4.11 -16.15
CA VAL A 151 -13.81 5.18 -17.01
C VAL A 151 -15.29 5.37 -16.67
N LEU A 152 -15.66 6.60 -16.35
CA LEU A 152 -17.04 7.06 -16.21
C LEU A 152 -17.34 7.92 -17.43
N GLU A 153 -18.10 7.39 -18.39
CA GLU A 153 -18.48 8.13 -19.59
C GLU A 153 -19.81 8.83 -19.38
N ALA A 154 -19.90 10.12 -19.72
CA ALA A 154 -21.13 10.88 -19.60
C ALA A 154 -22.25 10.26 -20.44
N ASP A 155 -23.39 9.96 -19.81
CA ASP A 155 -24.60 9.45 -20.45
C ASP A 155 -25.84 10.16 -19.87
N GLY A 156 -26.36 11.13 -20.61
CA GLY A 156 -27.45 11.99 -20.15
C GLY A 156 -27.04 12.81 -18.92
N ASP A 157 -27.78 12.63 -17.83
CA ASP A 157 -27.54 13.31 -16.55
C ASP A 157 -26.59 12.53 -15.60
N GLY A 158 -26.02 11.40 -16.06
CA GLY A 158 -25.15 10.55 -15.25
C GLY A 158 -23.96 10.00 -16.02
N HIS A 159 -23.40 8.88 -15.55
CA HIS A 159 -22.30 8.19 -16.22
C HIS A 159 -22.55 6.68 -16.36
N THR A 160 -22.03 6.11 -17.43
CA THR A 160 -21.87 4.66 -17.58
C THR A 160 -20.46 4.25 -17.11
N PRO A 161 -20.33 3.47 -16.02
CA PRO A 161 -19.04 3.03 -15.53
C PRO A 161 -18.52 1.78 -16.26
N THR A 162 -17.28 1.84 -16.76
CA THR A 162 -16.56 0.69 -17.31
C THR A 162 -15.18 0.60 -16.66
N LEU A 163 -14.85 -0.58 -16.13
CA LEU A 163 -13.54 -0.87 -15.56
C LEU A 163 -12.68 -1.65 -16.58
N PHE A 164 -11.66 -1.00 -17.13
CA PHE A 164 -10.70 -1.63 -18.01
C PHE A 164 -9.67 -2.39 -17.18
N VAL A 165 -9.57 -3.69 -17.41
CA VAL A 165 -8.64 -4.57 -16.68
C VAL A 165 -7.93 -5.51 -17.63
N GLN A 166 -6.75 -5.99 -17.23
CA GLN A 166 -6.03 -7.01 -17.98
C GLN A 166 -6.88 -8.29 -18.09
N PRO A 167 -7.16 -8.78 -19.31
CA PRO A 167 -7.81 -10.07 -19.48
C PRO A 167 -6.99 -11.20 -18.88
N ARG A 168 -7.66 -12.35 -18.66
CA ARG A 168 -6.96 -13.53 -18.19
C ARG A 168 -6.01 -14.05 -19.28
N ASN A 169 -4.72 -14.08 -18.97
CA ASN A 169 -3.70 -14.74 -19.78
C ASN A 169 -3.52 -16.17 -19.27
N ASP A 170 -4.56 -17.00 -19.43
CA ASP A 170 -4.54 -18.42 -19.03
C ASP A 170 -4.04 -19.31 -20.17
N ARG A 171 -4.08 -20.62 -19.93
CA ARG A 171 -3.67 -21.70 -20.83
C ARG A 171 -4.29 -21.67 -22.23
N SER A 172 -5.32 -20.87 -22.48
CA SER A 172 -5.92 -20.66 -23.80
C SER A 172 -5.25 -19.56 -24.62
N THR A 173 -4.34 -18.79 -24.01
CA THR A 173 -3.65 -17.65 -24.61
C THR A 173 -2.16 -17.92 -24.79
N HIS A 174 -1.54 -17.30 -25.81
CA HIS A 174 -0.09 -17.37 -25.98
C HIS A 174 0.65 -16.72 -24.79
N ASP A 175 0.09 -15.65 -24.22
CA ASP A 175 0.67 -14.89 -23.12
C ASP A 175 0.75 -15.64 -21.79
N PHE A 176 0.08 -16.78 -21.67
CA PHE A 176 0.11 -17.66 -20.50
C PHE A 176 1.48 -17.82 -19.87
N PHE A 177 2.47 -18.16 -20.70
CA PHE A 177 3.86 -18.39 -20.28
C PHE A 177 4.85 -17.45 -20.99
N THR A 178 4.41 -16.69 -22.00
CA THR A 178 5.31 -15.74 -22.69
C THR A 178 5.30 -14.38 -22.04
N ASP A 179 4.27 -14.03 -21.27
CA ASP A 179 4.21 -12.80 -20.50
C ASP A 179 4.54 -13.00 -19.02
N ALA A 180 5.73 -12.56 -18.62
CA ALA A 180 6.16 -12.59 -17.22
C ALA A 180 5.36 -11.65 -16.29
N ARG A 181 4.65 -10.65 -16.85
CA ARG A 181 3.90 -9.67 -16.06
C ARG A 181 2.48 -10.12 -15.77
N TYR A 182 1.77 -10.65 -16.75
CA TYR A 182 0.35 -11.00 -16.59
C TYR A 182 0.01 -12.46 -16.90
N GLY A 183 0.93 -13.24 -17.46
CA GLY A 183 0.73 -14.67 -17.75
C GLY A 183 0.57 -15.48 -16.47
N GLU A 184 -0.51 -16.26 -16.37
CA GLU A 184 -0.82 -17.02 -15.14
C GLU A 184 0.24 -18.09 -14.82
N PHE A 185 1.08 -18.48 -15.78
CA PHE A 185 2.21 -19.37 -15.52
C PHE A 185 3.26 -18.72 -14.60
N TRP A 186 3.42 -17.40 -14.70
CA TRP A 186 4.41 -16.62 -13.96
C TRP A 186 3.84 -16.06 -12.66
N THR A 187 2.67 -15.45 -12.74
CA THR A 187 2.10 -14.66 -11.63
C THR A 187 0.95 -15.34 -10.91
N GLY A 188 0.53 -16.52 -11.40
CA GLY A 188 -0.56 -17.30 -10.85
C GLY A 188 -1.94 -16.91 -11.41
N PRO A 189 -3.00 -17.64 -11.01
CA PRO A 189 -4.35 -17.41 -11.51
C PRO A 189 -4.92 -16.03 -11.15
N ARG A 190 -5.71 -15.44 -12.04
CA ARG A 190 -6.32 -14.11 -11.85
C ARG A 190 -7.82 -14.13 -12.19
N MET A 191 -8.56 -13.16 -11.68
CA MET A 191 -9.94 -12.96 -12.13
C MET A 191 -9.94 -12.47 -13.59
N GLY A 192 -10.73 -13.11 -14.44
CA GLY A 192 -11.06 -12.59 -15.76
C GLY A 192 -12.15 -11.51 -15.69
N LEU A 193 -12.57 -11.02 -16.85
CA LEU A 193 -13.54 -9.93 -16.97
C LEU A 193 -14.87 -10.24 -16.27
N ALA A 194 -15.46 -11.41 -16.55
CA ALA A 194 -16.76 -11.81 -15.99
C ALA A 194 -16.70 -11.97 -14.47
N GLU A 195 -15.65 -12.59 -13.94
CA GLU A 195 -15.46 -12.77 -12.50
C GLU A 195 -15.20 -11.43 -11.79
N THR A 196 -14.43 -10.53 -12.42
CA THR A 196 -14.21 -9.17 -11.90
C THR A 196 -15.50 -8.37 -11.89
N THR A 197 -16.32 -8.47 -12.94
CA THR A 197 -17.66 -7.87 -13.01
C THR A 197 -18.55 -8.38 -11.86
N GLN A 198 -18.59 -9.70 -11.64
CA GLN A 198 -19.35 -10.30 -10.55
C GLN A 198 -18.84 -9.87 -9.17
N HIS A 199 -17.51 -9.82 -8.99
CA HIS A 199 -16.87 -9.47 -7.74
C HIS A 199 -17.12 -8.00 -7.37
N LEU A 200 -16.80 -7.07 -8.27
CA LEU A 200 -16.78 -5.64 -7.99
C LEU A 200 -18.13 -4.95 -8.28
N GLY A 201 -19.02 -5.60 -9.04
CA GLY A 201 -20.32 -5.02 -9.42
C GLY A 201 -20.19 -3.83 -10.38
N VAL A 202 -19.18 -3.84 -11.24
CA VAL A 202 -18.96 -2.85 -12.30
C VAL A 202 -18.68 -3.58 -13.61
N ALA A 203 -19.22 -3.09 -14.73
CA ALA A 203 -18.95 -3.70 -16.03
C ALA A 203 -17.47 -3.58 -16.36
N THR A 204 -16.87 -4.64 -16.91
CA THR A 204 -15.46 -4.66 -17.28
C THR A 204 -15.26 -4.74 -18.78
N ALA A 205 -14.19 -4.12 -19.26
CA ALA A 205 -13.68 -4.24 -20.62
C ALA A 205 -12.20 -4.66 -20.59
N PRO A 206 -11.68 -5.28 -21.66
CA PRO A 206 -10.27 -5.65 -21.73
C PRO A 206 -9.40 -4.40 -21.91
N ILE A 207 -8.22 -4.39 -21.28
CA ILE A 207 -7.34 -3.21 -21.25
C ILE A 207 -6.77 -2.82 -22.63
N ASP A 208 -6.74 -3.74 -23.59
CA ASP A 208 -6.31 -3.47 -24.97
C ASP A 208 -7.33 -2.60 -25.75
N GLU A 209 -8.58 -2.56 -25.32
CA GLU A 209 -9.59 -1.61 -25.84
C GLU A 209 -9.47 -0.20 -25.23
N LEU A 210 -8.58 0.00 -24.23
CA LEU A 210 -8.46 1.28 -23.53
C LEU A 210 -7.91 2.38 -24.45
N ASP A 211 -6.88 2.12 -25.24
CA ASP A 211 -6.24 3.17 -26.06
C ASP A 211 -7.24 3.77 -27.05
N GLU A 212 -8.01 2.94 -27.76
CA GLU A 212 -9.09 3.41 -28.65
C GLU A 212 -10.16 4.18 -27.86
N ARG A 213 -10.48 3.74 -26.64
CA ARG A 213 -11.42 4.46 -25.78
C ARG A 213 -10.89 5.85 -25.43
N LEU A 214 -9.65 5.96 -24.97
CA LEU A 214 -9.02 7.21 -24.55
C LEU A 214 -8.93 8.19 -25.71
N GLU A 215 -8.55 7.73 -26.91
CA GLU A 215 -8.53 8.57 -28.12
C GLU A 215 -9.91 9.17 -28.44
N ARG A 216 -10.99 8.41 -28.28
CA ARG A 216 -12.36 8.94 -28.46
C ARG A 216 -12.71 9.98 -27.39
N LEU A 217 -12.31 9.74 -26.15
CA LEU A 217 -12.58 10.65 -25.03
C LEU A 217 -11.76 11.94 -25.10
N ALA A 218 -10.59 11.93 -25.74
CA ALA A 218 -9.74 13.10 -25.93
C ALA A 218 -10.41 14.20 -26.77
N ALA A 219 -11.43 13.85 -27.56
CA ALA A 219 -12.25 14.79 -28.32
C ALA A 219 -13.41 15.41 -27.49
N SER A 220 -13.58 15.00 -26.24
CA SER A 220 -14.67 15.42 -25.34
C SER A 220 -14.10 16.11 -24.08
N ASP A 221 -14.97 16.76 -23.29
CA ASP A 221 -14.59 17.27 -21.97
C ASP A 221 -14.34 16.09 -21.03
N THR A 222 -13.08 15.84 -20.72
CA THR A 222 -12.61 14.70 -19.93
C THR A 222 -11.63 15.20 -18.87
N VAL A 223 -11.82 14.75 -17.64
CA VAL A 223 -10.89 14.99 -16.52
C VAL A 223 -10.34 13.68 -15.99
N THR A 224 -9.14 13.74 -15.43
CA THR A 224 -8.42 12.56 -14.94
C THR A 224 -7.61 12.86 -13.68
N LEU A 225 -7.20 11.80 -12.99
CA LEU A 225 -6.19 11.89 -11.94
C LEU A 225 -4.80 11.82 -12.59
N ARG A 226 -3.97 12.83 -12.33
CA ARG A 226 -2.64 12.98 -12.93
C ARG A 226 -1.55 12.27 -12.12
N ASP A 227 -0.40 12.04 -12.75
CA ASP A 227 0.81 11.41 -12.18
C ASP A 227 0.63 9.95 -11.73
N MET A 228 -0.49 9.33 -12.13
CA MET A 228 -0.85 7.97 -11.79
C MET A 228 -0.42 6.98 -12.87
N ASP A 229 -0.70 7.31 -14.14
CA ASP A 229 -0.41 6.47 -15.30
C ASP A 229 0.02 7.34 -16.50
N PRO A 230 1.30 7.30 -16.91
CA PRO A 230 1.81 8.08 -18.04
C PRO A 230 1.03 7.84 -19.34
N ARG A 231 0.45 6.65 -19.54
CA ARG A 231 -0.36 6.33 -20.73
C ARG A 231 -1.61 7.21 -20.85
N ILE A 232 -2.12 7.68 -19.72
CA ILE A 232 -3.30 8.54 -19.65
C ILE A 232 -2.90 10.01 -19.61
N ASP A 233 -1.85 10.33 -18.86
CA ASP A 233 -1.36 11.70 -18.72
C ASP A 233 -0.98 12.30 -20.09
N ASP A 234 -0.41 11.50 -20.99
CA ASP A 234 0.00 11.93 -22.33
C ASP A 234 -1.18 12.13 -23.30
N VAL A 235 -2.38 11.60 -23.00
CA VAL A 235 -3.55 11.67 -23.90
C VAL A 235 -4.37 12.93 -23.69
N PHE A 236 -4.58 13.34 -22.44
CA PHE A 236 -5.43 14.49 -22.10
C PHE A 236 -4.61 15.71 -21.74
N ALA A 237 -4.93 16.87 -22.31
CA ALA A 237 -4.35 18.13 -21.85
C ALA A 237 -4.76 18.41 -20.40
N GLU A 238 -3.84 18.96 -19.61
CA GLU A 238 -4.09 19.38 -18.23
C GLU A 238 -5.21 20.44 -18.18
N SER A 239 -6.09 20.33 -17.19
CA SER A 239 -7.19 21.27 -16.99
C SER A 239 -7.47 21.52 -15.51
N ASP A 240 -8.02 22.69 -15.17
CA ASP A 240 -8.48 23.02 -13.82
C ASP A 240 -9.50 21.99 -13.27
N GLY A 241 -10.18 21.25 -14.17
CA GLY A 241 -11.11 20.20 -13.80
C GLY A 241 -10.46 18.95 -13.19
N ASP A 242 -9.16 18.73 -13.43
CA ASP A 242 -8.41 17.62 -12.84
C ASP A 242 -8.20 17.89 -11.34
N ASP A 243 -7.82 19.12 -10.98
CA ASP A 243 -7.70 19.56 -9.59
C ASP A 243 -9.05 19.55 -8.85
N GLU A 244 -10.13 19.94 -9.54
CA GLU A 244 -11.49 19.83 -9.01
C GLU A 244 -11.87 18.37 -8.71
N LEU A 245 -11.51 17.43 -9.58
CA LEU A 245 -11.75 16.00 -9.38
C LEU A 245 -11.00 15.46 -8.16
N VAL A 246 -9.70 15.76 -8.04
CA VAL A 246 -8.87 15.38 -6.89
C VAL A 246 -9.45 15.94 -5.59
N THR A 247 -9.84 17.22 -5.60
CA THR A 247 -10.44 17.90 -4.45
C THR A 247 -11.77 17.26 -4.06
N ALA A 248 -12.66 17.01 -5.03
CA ALA A 248 -13.97 16.44 -4.79
C ALA A 248 -13.89 15.03 -4.19
N LEU A 249 -13.00 14.18 -4.72
CA LEU A 249 -12.79 12.83 -4.19
C LEU A 249 -12.25 12.85 -2.75
N ALA A 250 -11.28 13.72 -2.46
CA ALA A 250 -10.78 13.89 -1.10
C ALA A 250 -11.89 14.32 -0.14
N GLU A 251 -12.77 15.23 -0.54
CA GLU A 251 -13.89 15.69 0.29
C GLU A 251 -14.97 14.63 0.49
N MET A 252 -15.26 13.83 -0.53
CA MET A 252 -16.20 12.72 -0.43
C MET A 252 -15.73 11.66 0.57
N ARG A 253 -14.40 11.44 0.70
CA ARG A 253 -13.79 10.51 1.66
C ARG A 253 -13.76 11.01 3.12
N LEU A 254 -14.00 12.30 3.37
CA LEU A 254 -13.96 12.85 4.74
C LEU A 254 -14.97 12.14 5.66
N VAL A 255 -16.18 11.87 5.15
CA VAL A 255 -17.23 11.16 5.89
C VAL A 255 -17.16 9.66 5.59
N LYS A 256 -16.71 8.88 6.56
CA LYS A 256 -16.62 7.42 6.43
C LYS A 256 -18.00 6.77 6.56
N ASP A 257 -18.33 5.90 5.63
CA ASP A 257 -19.50 5.04 5.71
C ASP A 257 -19.30 3.88 6.71
N ARG A 258 -20.34 3.09 6.95
CA ARG A 258 -20.30 1.99 7.94
C ARG A 258 -19.28 0.90 7.60
N PHE A 259 -19.06 0.63 6.32
CA PHE A 259 -18.06 -0.34 5.89
C PHE A 259 -16.66 0.19 6.18
N GLU A 260 -16.39 1.46 5.84
CA GLU A 260 -15.10 2.12 6.09
C GLU A 260 -14.75 2.15 7.58
N VAL A 261 -15.70 2.54 8.43
CA VAL A 261 -15.51 2.51 9.89
C VAL A 261 -15.22 1.10 10.41
N ALA A 262 -15.84 0.07 9.84
CA ALA A 262 -15.57 -1.31 10.22
C ALA A 262 -14.15 -1.76 9.81
N MET A 263 -13.66 -1.30 8.66
CA MET A 263 -12.30 -1.59 8.19
C MET A 263 -11.24 -0.86 9.03
N LEU A 264 -11.49 0.39 9.40
CA LEU A 264 -10.65 1.12 10.35
C LEU A 264 -10.60 0.43 11.71
N GLN A 265 -11.74 -0.03 12.24
CA GLN A 265 -11.72 -0.81 13.48
C GLN A 265 -10.92 -2.11 13.35
N GLN A 266 -11.00 -2.80 12.21
CA GLN A 266 -10.21 -4.00 11.96
C GLN A 266 -8.70 -3.70 11.90
N ALA A 267 -8.32 -2.60 11.26
CA ALA A 267 -6.94 -2.12 11.23
C ALA A 267 -6.44 -1.86 12.65
N VAL A 268 -7.20 -1.09 13.44
CA VAL A 268 -6.88 -0.81 14.85
C VAL A 268 -6.75 -2.07 15.68
N ASP A 269 -7.70 -3.01 15.59
CA ASP A 269 -7.65 -4.26 16.34
C ASP A 269 -6.38 -5.06 16.03
N SER A 270 -5.92 -5.04 14.78
CA SER A 270 -4.70 -5.72 14.34
C SER A 270 -3.44 -4.97 14.80
N THR A 271 -3.46 -3.64 14.74
CA THR A 271 -2.43 -2.77 15.32
C THR A 271 -2.23 -3.05 16.80
N ILE A 272 -3.31 -3.14 17.59
CA ILE A 272 -3.23 -3.45 19.03
C ILE A 272 -2.53 -4.80 19.26
N ARG A 273 -2.85 -5.83 18.48
CA ARG A 273 -2.15 -7.12 18.55
C ARG A 273 -0.67 -7.00 18.17
N GLY A 274 -0.33 -6.10 17.25
CA GLY A 274 1.06 -5.79 16.90
C GLY A 274 1.83 -5.15 18.06
N PHE A 275 1.21 -4.21 18.77
CA PHE A 275 1.76 -3.67 20.02
C PHE A 275 1.96 -4.75 21.07
N GLU A 276 1.01 -5.67 21.23
CA GLU A 276 1.14 -6.81 22.16
C GLU A 276 2.29 -7.75 21.78
N ASP A 277 2.50 -7.99 20.48
CA ASP A 277 3.62 -8.81 20.00
C ASP A 277 4.97 -8.15 20.26
N VAL A 278 5.09 -6.84 20.04
CA VAL A 278 6.31 -6.09 20.36
C VAL A 278 6.64 -6.17 21.84
N VAL A 279 5.64 -6.03 22.72
CA VAL A 279 5.85 -6.13 24.17
C VAL A 279 6.36 -7.52 24.59
N LYS A 280 5.83 -8.59 23.99
CA LYS A 280 6.32 -9.95 24.21
C LYS A 280 7.76 -10.12 23.71
N ALA A 281 8.11 -9.46 22.61
CA ALA A 281 9.44 -9.52 22.00
C ALA A 281 10.51 -8.63 22.69
N LEU A 282 10.18 -7.87 23.73
CA LEU A 282 11.13 -6.98 24.42
C LEU A 282 12.46 -7.65 24.82
N PRO A 283 12.53 -8.92 25.27
CA PRO A 283 13.80 -9.59 25.53
C PRO A 283 14.71 -9.66 24.29
N GLU A 284 14.14 -9.96 23.11
CA GLU A 284 14.89 -10.02 21.84
C GLU A 284 15.26 -8.61 21.34
N VAL A 285 14.38 -7.63 21.58
CA VAL A 285 14.63 -6.21 21.27
C VAL A 285 15.82 -5.67 22.05
N LEU A 286 16.00 -6.04 23.32
CA LEU A 286 17.16 -5.64 24.13
C LEU A 286 18.48 -6.15 23.57
N GLU A 287 18.46 -7.31 22.90
CA GLU A 287 19.65 -7.91 22.29
C GLU A 287 19.98 -7.32 20.92
N ASN A 288 18.96 -6.95 20.14
CA ASN A 288 19.10 -6.69 18.70
C ASN A 288 18.67 -5.28 18.25
N GLY A 289 18.07 -4.49 19.14
CA GLY A 289 17.70 -3.10 18.90
C GLY A 289 16.35 -2.90 18.22
N GLU A 290 16.14 -1.66 17.74
CA GLU A 290 14.88 -1.15 17.20
C GLU A 290 14.35 -1.96 16.00
N ARG A 291 15.25 -2.56 15.21
CA ARG A 291 14.89 -3.36 14.03
C ARG A 291 13.99 -4.55 14.36
N VAL A 292 14.10 -5.10 15.57
CA VAL A 292 13.23 -6.20 16.02
C VAL A 292 11.83 -5.68 16.31
N VAL A 293 11.69 -4.47 16.85
CA VAL A 293 10.40 -3.83 17.05
C VAL A 293 9.68 -3.67 15.71
N GLU A 294 10.36 -3.09 14.71
CA GLU A 294 9.84 -2.96 13.35
C GLU A 294 9.46 -4.33 12.75
N GLY A 295 10.39 -5.29 12.78
CA GLY A 295 10.17 -6.61 12.18
C GLY A 295 9.00 -7.37 12.80
N VAL A 296 8.85 -7.32 14.13
CA VAL A 296 7.75 -7.97 14.85
C VAL A 296 6.41 -7.32 14.51
N PHE A 297 6.34 -5.99 14.50
CA PHE A 297 5.11 -5.29 14.13
C PHE A 297 4.73 -5.56 12.67
N ASN A 298 5.70 -5.46 11.75
CA ASN A 298 5.48 -5.70 10.32
C ASN A 298 5.04 -7.16 10.05
N ALA A 299 5.51 -8.12 10.84
CA ALA A 299 5.04 -9.51 10.77
C ALA A 299 3.54 -9.62 11.10
N ARG A 300 3.05 -8.91 12.15
CA ARG A 300 1.61 -8.82 12.45
C ARG A 300 0.85 -8.16 11.31
N ALA A 301 1.36 -7.04 10.81
CA ALA A 301 0.75 -6.29 9.72
C ALA A 301 0.56 -7.17 8.49
N ARG A 302 1.56 -7.99 8.15
CA ARG A 302 1.47 -8.92 7.02
C ARG A 302 0.57 -10.13 7.29
N LEU A 303 0.49 -10.59 8.54
CA LEU A 303 -0.35 -11.73 8.92
C LEU A 303 -1.84 -11.39 8.82
N GLU A 304 -2.23 -10.21 9.30
CA GLU A 304 -3.64 -9.85 9.47
C GLU A 304 -4.14 -8.79 8.48
N GLY A 305 -3.23 -8.05 7.85
CA GLY A 305 -3.50 -7.02 6.85
C GLY A 305 -2.74 -7.25 5.54
N ASN A 306 -2.53 -6.17 4.80
CA ASN A 306 -1.72 -6.15 3.58
C ASN A 306 -0.26 -5.81 3.89
N ASP A 307 -0.04 -4.75 4.65
CA ASP A 307 1.24 -4.24 5.10
C ASP A 307 1.05 -3.27 6.27
N VAL A 308 2.08 -2.54 6.67
CA VAL A 308 1.93 -1.30 7.46
C VAL A 308 1.37 -0.17 6.59
N GLY A 309 0.59 0.75 7.18
CA GLY A 309 0.06 1.92 6.45
C GLY A 309 1.08 3.02 6.19
N TYR A 310 2.17 3.01 6.96
CA TYR A 310 3.31 3.90 6.88
C TYR A 310 4.52 3.22 7.53
N ASP A 311 5.73 3.73 7.26
CA ASP A 311 6.94 3.17 7.87
C ASP A 311 6.87 3.24 9.40
N THR A 312 6.92 2.09 10.05
CA THR A 312 6.95 1.97 11.52
C THR A 312 8.03 2.86 12.12
N ILE A 313 7.69 3.62 13.15
CA ILE A 313 8.64 4.40 13.96
C ILE A 313 8.89 3.63 15.25
N ALA A 314 10.08 3.04 15.37
CA ALA A 314 10.52 2.33 16.57
C ALA A 314 11.69 3.09 17.22
N ALA A 315 11.35 4.02 18.11
CA ALA A 315 12.30 5.02 18.59
C ALA A 315 12.61 4.85 20.09
N SER A 316 13.82 4.38 20.41
CA SER A 316 14.29 4.19 21.79
C SER A 316 15.07 5.38 22.32
N GLY A 317 14.82 5.73 23.58
CA GLY A 317 15.52 6.80 24.28
C GLY A 317 15.47 8.12 23.52
N ALA A 318 16.64 8.70 23.24
CA ALA A 318 16.73 9.97 22.52
C ALA A 318 16.25 9.91 21.07
N HIS A 319 16.09 8.74 20.45
CA HIS A 319 15.51 8.65 19.11
C HIS A 319 14.04 9.08 19.10
N ALA A 320 13.33 8.94 20.23
CA ALA A 320 11.94 9.36 20.37
C ALA A 320 11.77 10.89 20.24
N THR A 321 12.85 11.69 20.23
CA THR A 321 12.80 13.14 20.00
C THR A 321 12.82 13.52 18.51
N PHE A 322 12.91 12.54 17.61
CA PHE A 322 12.81 12.71 16.16
C PHE A 322 11.47 12.15 15.68
N LEU A 323 10.62 13.01 15.11
CA LEU A 323 9.21 12.69 14.87
C LEU A 323 9.00 11.50 13.91
N HIS A 324 9.79 11.42 12.83
CA HIS A 324 9.74 10.35 11.83
C HIS A 324 11.03 9.52 11.84
N TRP A 325 11.36 8.94 12.99
CA TRP A 325 12.50 8.02 13.11
C TRP A 325 12.15 6.65 12.51
N THR A 326 12.49 6.43 11.24
CA THR A 326 12.21 5.18 10.51
C THR A 326 13.46 4.36 10.18
N ARG A 327 14.64 4.82 10.61
CA ARG A 327 15.88 4.06 10.39
C ARG A 327 15.89 2.77 11.19
N ASN A 328 15.33 2.80 12.39
CA ASN A 328 15.09 1.65 13.26
C ASN A 328 16.29 0.70 13.41
N ASP A 329 17.51 1.23 13.43
CA ASP A 329 18.74 0.44 13.56
C ASP A 329 19.50 0.71 14.86
N GLY A 330 18.91 1.53 15.76
CA GLY A 330 19.46 1.91 17.05
C GLY A 330 19.38 0.82 18.10
N GLN A 331 20.23 0.94 19.13
CA GLN A 331 20.19 0.07 20.30
C GLN A 331 19.00 0.44 21.20
N VAL A 332 18.33 -0.56 21.76
CA VAL A 332 17.30 -0.36 22.79
C VAL A 332 17.89 -0.65 24.17
N GLY A 333 17.79 0.31 25.09
CA GLY A 333 18.27 0.18 26.47
C GLY A 333 17.17 -0.22 27.44
N TYR A 334 17.50 -1.03 28.45
CA TYR A 334 16.55 -1.45 29.50
C TYR A 334 15.89 -0.27 30.22
N GLY A 335 16.61 0.84 30.42
CA GLY A 335 16.09 2.03 31.10
C GLY A 335 15.35 3.02 30.19
N ASP A 336 15.31 2.75 28.88
CA ASP A 336 14.77 3.69 27.91
C ASP A 336 13.24 3.69 27.91
N LEU A 337 12.68 4.76 27.37
CA LEU A 337 11.35 4.72 26.76
C LEU A 337 11.49 4.25 25.31
N LEU A 338 10.55 3.44 24.87
CA LEU A 338 10.32 3.10 23.47
C LEU A 338 9.05 3.79 23.01
N LEU A 339 9.17 4.77 22.11
CA LEU A 339 8.06 5.33 21.36
C LEU A 339 7.86 4.43 20.13
N LEU A 340 6.75 3.71 20.10
CA LEU A 340 6.30 2.95 18.96
C LEU A 340 5.09 3.65 18.35
N ASP A 341 5.27 4.11 17.12
CA ASP A 341 4.22 4.68 16.29
C ASP A 341 4.11 3.80 15.04
N ALA A 342 3.00 3.09 14.93
CA ALA A 342 2.79 2.07 13.91
C ALA A 342 1.31 1.75 13.68
N GLY A 343 0.96 1.49 12.42
CA GLY A 343 -0.40 1.15 12.00
C GLY A 343 -0.43 0.01 10.99
N VAL A 344 -1.32 -0.96 11.20
CA VAL A 344 -1.60 -2.02 10.22
C VAL A 344 -2.55 -1.47 9.15
N GLU A 345 -2.19 -1.65 7.88
CA GLU A 345 -3.12 -1.50 6.76
C GLU A 345 -3.90 -2.80 6.59
N CYS A 346 -5.21 -2.77 6.83
CA CYS A 346 -6.06 -3.94 6.67
C CYS A 346 -6.13 -4.40 5.20
N ARG A 347 -6.72 -5.58 4.96
CA ARG A 347 -6.84 -6.14 3.60
C ARG A 347 -7.62 -5.26 2.61
N GLN A 348 -8.44 -4.34 3.13
CA GLN A 348 -9.23 -3.37 2.35
C GLN A 348 -8.58 -1.98 2.33
N LEU A 349 -7.27 -1.89 2.56
CA LEU A 349 -6.44 -0.69 2.47
C LEU A 349 -6.70 0.43 3.49
N TYR A 350 -7.66 0.28 4.41
CA TYR A 350 -7.79 1.22 5.53
C TYR A 350 -6.68 0.97 6.54
N THR A 351 -6.06 2.04 7.05
CA THR A 351 -4.98 1.96 8.04
C THR A 351 -5.38 2.57 9.37
N ALA A 352 -4.81 2.04 10.45
CA ALA A 352 -4.78 2.69 11.75
C ALA A 352 -3.56 3.61 11.85
N ASP A 353 -3.55 4.47 12.86
CA ASP A 353 -2.40 5.28 13.25
C ASP A 353 -2.36 5.40 14.78
N VAL A 354 -1.45 4.67 15.41
CA VAL A 354 -1.43 4.56 16.87
C VAL A 354 -0.01 4.68 17.36
N THR A 355 0.20 5.60 18.29
CA THR A 355 1.44 5.75 19.04
C THR A 355 1.26 5.39 20.51
N ARG A 356 2.19 4.58 21.04
CA ARG A 356 2.41 4.43 22.48
C ARG A 356 3.89 4.61 22.82
N THR A 357 4.13 5.35 23.90
CA THR A 357 5.46 5.45 24.52
C THR A 357 5.51 4.59 25.78
N ILE A 358 6.26 3.50 25.75
CA ILE A 358 6.31 2.49 26.83
C ILE A 358 7.68 2.41 27.49
N PRO A 359 7.78 2.09 28.80
CA PRO A 359 9.06 1.88 29.45
C PRO A 359 9.58 0.48 29.12
N VAL A 360 10.78 0.38 28.53
CA VAL A 360 11.39 -0.90 28.16
C VAL A 360 11.61 -1.78 29.40
N SER A 361 11.89 -1.18 30.56
CA SER A 361 12.02 -1.88 31.84
C SER A 361 10.71 -2.46 32.39
N GLY A 362 9.57 -2.12 31.77
CA GLY A 362 8.22 -2.38 32.27
C GLY A 362 7.73 -1.41 33.35
N LYS A 363 8.54 -0.41 33.76
CA LYS A 363 8.14 0.64 34.70
C LYS A 363 8.67 2.01 34.32
N TYR A 364 7.85 3.04 34.46
CA TYR A 364 8.30 4.41 34.27
C TYR A 364 9.19 4.86 35.43
N THR A 365 10.28 5.58 35.14
CA THR A 365 10.94 6.39 36.17
C THR A 365 10.05 7.56 36.57
N ALA A 366 10.39 8.25 37.67
CA ALA A 366 9.65 9.44 38.10
C ALA A 366 9.64 10.52 37.00
N GLU A 367 10.78 10.74 36.36
CA GLU A 367 10.95 11.73 35.28
C GLU A 367 10.17 11.34 34.02
N GLN A 368 10.23 10.07 33.62
CA GLN A 368 9.47 9.57 32.48
C GLN A 368 7.95 9.69 32.72
N ARG A 369 7.49 9.29 33.90
CA ARG A 369 6.07 9.35 34.29
C ARG A 369 5.55 10.79 34.34
N GLU A 370 6.37 11.73 34.80
CA GLU A 370 6.00 13.15 34.87
C GLU A 370 5.77 13.75 33.47
N ILE A 371 6.64 13.47 32.50
CA ILE A 371 6.45 13.91 31.11
C ILE A 371 5.28 13.17 30.46
N TYR A 372 5.19 11.85 30.66
CA TYR A 372 4.12 11.03 30.12
C TYR A 372 2.74 11.51 30.56
N GLN A 373 2.59 11.83 31.85
CA GLN A 373 1.33 12.33 32.39
C GLN A 373 0.90 13.66 31.75
N ILE A 374 1.82 14.58 31.48
CA ILE A 374 1.49 15.85 30.82
C ILE A 374 0.93 15.60 29.40
N VAL A 375 1.53 14.66 28.66
CA VAL A 375 1.06 14.28 27.32
C VAL A 375 -0.29 13.58 27.40
N LEU A 376 -0.49 12.68 28.36
CA LEU A 376 -1.77 11.99 28.58
C LEU A 376 -2.89 12.97 28.96
N ASP A 377 -2.61 13.95 29.82
CA ASP A 377 -3.55 15.00 30.20
C ASP A 377 -3.96 15.82 28.96
N ALA A 378 -2.99 16.17 28.11
CA ALA A 378 -3.25 16.90 26.87
C ALA A 378 -4.08 16.09 25.88
N GLN A 379 -3.77 14.80 25.70
CA GLN A 379 -4.50 13.91 24.81
C GLN A 379 -5.94 13.72 25.30
N THR A 380 -6.12 13.44 26.59
CA THR A 380 -7.43 13.25 27.20
C THR A 380 -8.30 14.50 27.04
N ALA A 381 -7.73 15.69 27.26
CA ALA A 381 -8.43 16.95 27.07
C ALA A 381 -8.77 17.20 25.59
N ALA A 382 -7.87 16.88 24.65
CA ALA A 382 -8.11 17.04 23.23
C ALA A 382 -9.20 16.10 22.69
N ILE A 383 -9.19 14.83 23.09
CA ILE A 383 -10.22 13.85 22.71
C ILE A 383 -11.60 14.30 23.19
N ALA A 384 -11.71 14.88 24.39
CA ALA A 384 -12.96 15.39 24.92
C ALA A 384 -13.60 16.50 24.07
N GLU A 385 -12.81 17.20 23.25
CA GLU A 385 -13.29 18.26 22.35
C GLU A 385 -13.73 17.73 20.96
N VAL A 386 -13.51 16.44 20.69
CA VAL A 386 -13.95 15.81 19.44
C VAL A 386 -15.45 15.52 19.54
N ALA A 387 -16.24 16.24 18.75
CA ALA A 387 -17.69 16.10 18.71
C ALA A 387 -18.26 16.64 17.38
N PRO A 388 -19.44 16.19 16.95
CA PRO A 388 -20.10 16.79 15.79
C PRO A 388 -20.34 18.29 16.00
N GLY A 389 -20.03 19.11 14.98
CA GLY A 389 -20.11 20.58 15.03
C GLY A 389 -18.94 21.27 15.73
N ALA A 390 -18.02 20.53 16.37
CA ALA A 390 -16.79 21.12 16.87
C ALA A 390 -15.86 21.50 15.71
N GLN A 391 -15.04 22.54 15.88
CA GLN A 391 -14.04 22.92 14.88
C GLN A 391 -12.86 21.94 14.95
N PHE A 392 -12.35 21.50 13.78
CA PHE A 392 -11.21 20.58 13.69
C PHE A 392 -10.00 21.03 14.52
N MET A 393 -9.73 22.34 14.57
CA MET A 393 -8.59 22.89 15.30
C MET A 393 -8.80 23.02 16.82
N THR A 394 -9.99 22.70 17.35
CA THR A 394 -10.26 22.81 18.80
C THR A 394 -9.45 21.80 19.61
N PRO A 395 -9.44 20.49 19.30
CA PRO A 395 -8.55 19.51 19.95
C PRO A 395 -7.10 19.96 20.02
N HIS A 396 -6.54 20.46 18.90
CA HIS A 396 -5.17 20.97 18.85
C HIS A 396 -4.93 22.12 19.83
N ARG A 397 -5.79 23.15 19.81
CA ARG A 397 -5.65 24.31 20.72
C ARG A 397 -5.75 23.89 22.19
N THR A 398 -6.62 22.93 22.49
CA THR A 398 -6.78 22.38 23.83
C THR A 398 -5.53 21.61 24.28
N ALA A 399 -5.01 20.71 23.45
CA ALA A 399 -3.76 20.00 23.73
C ALA A 399 -2.60 20.97 23.97
N MET A 400 -2.38 21.93 23.06
CA MET A 400 -1.27 22.89 23.18
C MET A 400 -1.34 23.71 24.47
N ARG A 401 -2.54 24.07 24.92
CA ARG A 401 -2.74 24.75 26.21
C ARG A 401 -2.32 23.87 27.38
N VAL A 402 -2.77 22.62 27.43
CA VAL A 402 -2.41 21.69 28.51
C VAL A 402 -0.90 21.40 28.52
N LEU A 403 -0.28 21.22 27.35
CA LEU A 403 1.17 21.05 27.23
C LEU A 403 1.93 22.29 27.72
N ALA A 404 1.49 23.49 27.34
CA ALA A 404 2.10 24.74 27.80
C ALA A 404 1.98 24.91 29.32
N GLU A 405 0.81 24.61 29.91
CA GLU A 405 0.62 24.61 31.36
C GLU A 405 1.55 23.60 32.05
N GLY A 406 1.71 22.39 31.49
CA GLY A 406 2.65 21.38 31.99
C GLY A 406 4.11 21.84 31.94
N LEU A 407 4.56 22.34 30.79
CA LEU A 407 5.92 22.87 30.61
C LEU A 407 6.20 24.04 31.55
N HIS A 408 5.21 24.89 31.81
CA HIS A 408 5.34 26.00 32.76
C HIS A 408 5.48 25.51 34.20
N ARG A 409 4.68 24.50 34.62
CA ARG A 409 4.83 23.88 35.95
C ARG A 409 6.22 23.27 36.17
N LEU A 410 6.84 22.75 35.13
CA LEU A 410 8.21 22.22 35.17
C LEU A 410 9.30 23.31 35.17
N GLY A 411 8.93 24.57 34.95
CA GLY A 411 9.86 25.69 34.78
C GLY A 411 10.63 25.68 33.45
N ILE A 412 10.22 24.84 32.49
CA ILE A 412 10.80 24.75 31.14
C ILE A 412 10.29 25.93 30.29
N LEU A 413 8.98 26.18 30.32
CA LEU A 413 8.37 27.34 29.70
C LEU A 413 8.36 28.51 30.70
N THR A 414 9.19 29.52 30.47
CA THR A 414 9.42 30.62 31.41
C THR A 414 8.43 31.78 31.31
N VAL A 415 7.53 31.75 30.33
CA VAL A 415 6.44 32.71 30.16
C VAL A 415 5.11 32.08 30.59
N GLU A 416 4.09 32.92 30.83
CA GLU A 416 2.74 32.43 31.13
C GLU A 416 2.18 31.57 29.98
N PRO A 417 1.49 30.45 30.27
CA PRO A 417 0.91 29.56 29.26
C PRO A 417 0.03 30.29 28.25
N GLU A 418 -0.81 31.22 28.70
CA GLU A 418 -1.71 32.01 27.85
C GLU A 418 -0.93 32.85 26.83
N LEU A 419 0.24 33.39 27.22
CA LEU A 419 1.12 34.10 26.30
C LEU A 419 1.78 33.13 25.32
N ALA A 420 2.23 31.97 25.79
CA ALA A 420 2.94 30.99 24.98
C ALA A 420 2.08 30.39 23.87
N VAL A 421 0.77 30.21 24.07
CA VAL A 421 -0.14 29.62 23.08
C VAL A 421 -0.78 30.64 22.13
N ARG A 422 -0.54 31.93 22.34
CA ARG A 422 -1.03 32.96 21.41
C ARG A 422 -0.49 32.73 20.01
N ARG A 423 -1.33 32.95 19.00
CA ARG A 423 -1.01 32.74 17.58
C ARG A 423 0.20 33.55 17.11
N ASP A 424 0.41 34.74 17.66
CA ASP A 424 1.55 35.61 17.33
C ASP A 424 2.85 35.23 18.08
N GLN A 425 2.82 34.25 18.98
CA GLN A 425 3.95 33.88 19.84
C GLN A 425 4.34 32.41 19.67
N GLN A 426 3.40 31.48 19.94
CA GLN A 426 3.57 30.02 19.79
C GLN A 426 4.86 29.45 20.44
N LEU A 427 5.28 30.01 21.57
CA LEU A 427 6.58 29.69 22.20
C LEU A 427 6.67 28.26 22.73
N HIS A 428 5.54 27.61 23.01
CA HIS A 428 5.45 26.20 23.37
C HIS A 428 5.98 25.26 22.28
N ARG A 429 5.98 25.71 21.01
CA ARG A 429 6.31 24.85 19.86
C ARG A 429 7.75 24.36 19.80
N ARG A 430 8.65 24.92 20.63
CA ARG A 430 10.03 24.41 20.79
C ARG A 430 10.05 22.92 21.16
N TRP A 431 9.07 22.46 21.93
CA TRP A 431 9.02 21.07 22.44
C TRP A 431 7.84 20.26 21.88
N THR A 432 7.01 20.86 21.03
CA THR A 432 5.85 20.21 20.39
C THR A 432 5.48 20.96 19.09
N ILE A 433 5.91 20.45 17.93
CA ILE A 433 5.87 21.24 16.68
C ILE A 433 4.80 20.79 15.67
N HIS A 434 4.32 19.54 15.81
CA HIS A 434 3.37 18.91 14.90
C HIS A 434 1.91 19.22 15.26
N GLY A 435 1.01 18.90 14.33
CA GLY A 435 -0.43 18.96 14.56
C GLY A 435 -0.85 17.93 15.61
N THR A 436 -2.01 18.13 16.22
CA THR A 436 -2.58 17.14 17.16
C THR A 436 -3.47 16.14 16.45
N SER A 437 -3.90 16.43 15.24
CA SER A 437 -4.87 15.63 14.49
C SER A 437 -4.64 15.79 13.00
N HIS A 438 -4.82 14.70 12.27
CA HIS A 438 -5.08 14.66 10.83
C HIS A 438 -6.25 13.69 10.57
N MET A 439 -6.86 13.79 9.39
CA MET A 439 -7.86 12.80 8.96
C MET A 439 -7.18 11.46 8.70
N LEU A 440 -7.90 10.37 8.96
CA LEU A 440 -7.43 9.00 8.79
C LEU A 440 -8.43 8.18 7.98
N GLY A 441 -7.93 7.29 7.11
CA GLY A 441 -8.76 6.46 6.25
C GLY A 441 -7.96 5.43 5.47
N LEU A 442 -8.08 5.48 4.14
CA LEU A 442 -7.27 4.65 3.24
C LEU A 442 -5.79 5.07 3.26
N ASP A 443 -5.53 6.37 3.40
CA ASP A 443 -4.19 6.90 3.63
C ASP A 443 -4.06 7.32 5.10
N VAL A 444 -2.84 7.22 5.66
CA VAL A 444 -2.56 7.63 7.05
C VAL A 444 -2.88 9.11 7.28
N HIS A 445 -2.38 9.96 6.37
CA HIS A 445 -2.75 11.37 6.26
C HIS A 445 -3.80 11.50 5.16
N ASP A 446 -5.03 11.11 5.48
CA ASP A 446 -6.12 11.05 4.52
C ASP A 446 -6.59 12.45 4.09
N CYS A 447 -7.22 12.53 2.91
CA CYS A 447 -7.97 13.69 2.42
C CYS A 447 -7.20 15.03 2.35
N SER A 448 -5.86 15.01 2.24
CA SER A 448 -5.02 16.22 2.22
C SER A 448 -5.32 17.22 1.10
N ASN A 449 -5.96 16.77 0.02
CA ASN A 449 -6.38 17.62 -1.10
C ASN A 449 -7.79 18.23 -0.94
N ALA A 450 -8.49 17.96 0.16
CA ALA A 450 -9.77 18.62 0.43
C ALA A 450 -9.57 20.11 0.68
N ARG A 451 -10.59 20.93 0.38
CA ARG A 451 -10.53 22.36 0.71
C ARG A 451 -10.38 22.57 2.22
N ASP A 452 -9.59 23.58 2.59
CA ASP A 452 -9.32 23.94 3.99
C ASP A 452 -10.60 24.12 4.82
N GLU A 453 -11.63 24.73 4.24
CA GLU A 453 -12.93 24.93 4.89
C GLU A 453 -13.70 23.62 5.20
N HIS A 454 -13.39 22.53 4.50
CA HIS A 454 -13.94 21.20 4.74
C HIS A 454 -13.03 20.33 5.60
N TYR A 455 -11.71 20.40 5.39
CA TYR A 455 -10.71 19.65 6.14
C TYR A 455 -10.56 20.18 7.57
N HIS A 456 -10.34 21.48 7.71
CA HIS A 456 -10.15 22.18 8.98
C HIS A 456 -11.43 22.87 9.50
N GLY A 457 -12.59 22.53 8.93
CA GLY A 457 -13.90 23.06 9.28
C GLY A 457 -14.59 22.37 10.47
N GLU A 458 -15.92 22.33 10.42
CA GLU A 458 -16.74 21.63 11.42
C GLU A 458 -16.66 20.11 11.23
N LEU A 459 -16.39 19.40 12.32
CA LEU A 459 -16.38 17.95 12.37
C LEU A 459 -17.80 17.40 12.17
N ARG A 460 -17.93 16.35 11.37
CA ARG A 460 -19.21 15.69 11.08
C ARG A 460 -19.19 14.23 11.55
N PRO A 461 -20.34 13.64 11.92
CA PRO A 461 -20.44 12.21 12.16
C PRO A 461 -19.86 11.42 10.97
N GLY A 462 -19.03 10.42 11.28
CA GLY A 462 -18.30 9.64 10.28
C GLY A 462 -16.89 10.16 9.98
N TYR A 463 -16.48 11.34 10.45
CA TYR A 463 -15.07 11.73 10.39
C TYR A 463 -14.25 10.83 11.31
N VAL A 464 -13.06 10.42 10.85
CA VAL A 464 -12.08 9.71 11.67
C VAL A 464 -10.77 10.49 11.60
N LEU A 465 -10.22 10.80 12.78
CA LEU A 465 -9.03 11.61 12.95
C LEU A 465 -8.15 11.04 14.07
N THR A 466 -6.85 11.30 13.99
CA THR A 466 -5.91 11.02 15.09
C THR A 466 -6.01 12.08 16.18
N VAL A 467 -5.65 11.71 17.41
CA VAL A 467 -5.39 12.66 18.51
C VAL A 467 -4.06 12.31 19.19
N GLU A 468 -3.01 13.03 18.79
CA GLU A 468 -1.60 12.64 18.97
C GLU A 468 -0.69 13.74 19.56
N PRO A 469 -1.02 14.38 20.70
CA PRO A 469 -0.06 15.33 21.28
C PRO A 469 1.24 14.63 21.69
N GLY A 470 2.33 15.38 21.67
CA GLY A 470 3.63 14.90 22.15
C GLY A 470 4.55 16.00 22.66
N LEU A 471 5.52 15.59 23.49
CA LEU A 471 6.61 16.41 24.00
C LEU A 471 7.95 15.76 23.67
N TYR A 472 8.89 16.57 23.16
CA TYR A 472 10.17 16.10 22.65
C TYR A 472 11.30 16.99 23.18
N PHE A 473 12.15 16.44 24.04
CA PHE A 473 13.27 17.16 24.63
C PHE A 473 14.59 16.69 24.02
N GLN A 474 15.14 17.44 23.07
CA GLN A 474 16.40 17.09 22.45
C GLN A 474 17.53 16.91 23.49
N PRO A 475 18.45 15.95 23.31
CA PRO A 475 19.49 15.63 24.29
C PRO A 475 20.43 16.82 24.56
N ASP A 476 20.58 17.72 23.58
CA ASP A 476 21.42 18.91 23.63
C ASP A 476 20.63 20.20 23.95
N ASP A 477 19.34 20.12 24.26
CA ASP A 477 18.54 21.30 24.64
C ASP A 477 18.87 21.76 26.07
N LEU A 478 19.80 22.71 26.17
CA LEU A 478 20.21 23.31 27.45
C LEU A 478 19.12 24.13 28.14
N THR A 479 18.01 24.44 27.47
CA THR A 479 16.86 25.11 28.10
C THR A 479 15.98 24.14 28.90
N VAL A 480 16.20 22.84 28.75
CA VAL A 480 15.51 21.78 29.47
C VAL A 480 16.41 21.28 30.63
N PRO A 481 15.87 21.03 31.83
CA PRO A 481 16.61 20.36 32.90
C PRO A 481 17.24 19.04 32.42
N GLU A 482 18.50 18.79 32.78
CA GLU A 482 19.27 17.63 32.31
C GLU A 482 18.53 16.29 32.47
N ARG A 483 17.76 16.14 33.56
CA ARG A 483 16.98 14.92 33.85
C ARG A 483 15.85 14.59 32.85
N TYR A 484 15.40 15.55 32.03
CA TYR A 484 14.38 15.31 31.00
C TYR A 484 14.95 15.25 29.58
N ARG A 485 16.22 15.58 29.38
CA ARG A 485 16.83 15.61 28.04
C ARG A 485 16.89 14.20 27.47
N GLY A 486 16.54 14.06 26.19
CA GLY A 486 16.40 12.78 25.50
C GLY A 486 15.07 12.08 25.73
N ILE A 487 14.13 12.65 26.49
CA ILE A 487 12.78 12.11 26.62
C ILE A 487 11.91 12.63 25.47
N GLY A 488 11.39 11.72 24.67
CA GLY A 488 10.30 11.94 23.73
C GLY A 488 9.08 11.11 24.14
N VAL A 489 7.90 11.73 24.18
CA VAL A 489 6.64 11.05 24.44
C VAL A 489 5.59 11.54 23.44
N ARG A 490 4.94 10.60 22.77
CA ARG A 490 3.68 10.80 22.03
C ARG A 490 2.69 9.73 22.46
N ILE A 491 1.42 10.11 22.55
CA ILE A 491 0.30 9.22 22.84
C ILE A 491 -0.78 9.57 21.82
N GLU A 492 -1.18 8.58 21.03
CA GLU A 492 -2.06 8.79 19.88
C GLU A 492 -3.17 7.76 19.82
N ASP A 493 -4.36 8.22 19.49
CA ASP A 493 -5.53 7.36 19.33
C ASP A 493 -6.33 7.76 18.09
N ASP A 494 -6.92 6.75 17.45
CA ASP A 494 -7.87 6.90 16.35
C ASP A 494 -9.26 7.21 16.90
N VAL A 495 -9.83 8.34 16.49
CA VAL A 495 -11.10 8.84 17.04
C VAL A 495 -12.13 9.01 15.94
N LEU A 496 -13.25 8.30 16.08
CA LEU A 496 -14.43 8.45 15.24
C LEU A 496 -15.38 9.49 15.83
N VAL A 497 -15.79 10.48 15.04
CA VAL A 497 -16.89 11.39 15.38
C VAL A 497 -18.22 10.65 15.22
N THR A 498 -19.03 10.60 16.29
CA THR A 498 -20.38 9.99 16.29
C THR A 498 -21.46 11.06 16.20
N GLU A 499 -22.72 10.64 16.16
CA GLU A 499 -23.88 11.56 16.15
C GLU A 499 -23.98 12.43 17.41
N ASP A 500 -23.42 11.98 18.52
CA ASP A 500 -23.57 12.55 19.86
C ASP A 500 -22.23 12.85 20.57
N GLY A 501 -21.10 12.64 19.91
CA GLY A 501 -19.77 12.84 20.48
C GLY A 501 -18.68 12.17 19.66
N HIS A 502 -17.92 11.29 20.31
CA HIS A 502 -16.86 10.53 19.69
C HIS A 502 -16.75 9.11 20.26
N ARG A 503 -16.05 8.24 19.54
CA ARG A 503 -15.61 6.93 19.98
C ARG A 503 -14.12 6.79 19.69
N VAL A 504 -13.35 6.44 20.71
CA VAL A 504 -11.92 6.10 20.55
C VAL A 504 -11.83 4.66 20.06
N LEU A 505 -11.43 4.45 18.80
CA LEU A 505 -11.38 3.12 18.17
C LEU A 505 -10.29 2.26 18.81
N SER A 506 -9.20 2.89 19.25
CA SER A 506 -8.01 2.28 19.87
C SER A 506 -8.08 2.19 21.39
N GLU A 507 -9.25 2.39 22.02
CA GLU A 507 -9.42 2.47 23.48
C GLU A 507 -8.93 1.22 24.24
N ARG A 508 -8.87 0.08 23.55
CA ARG A 508 -8.38 -1.19 24.08
C ARG A 508 -6.89 -1.21 24.39
N LEU A 509 -6.09 -0.34 23.77
CA LEU A 509 -4.67 -0.22 24.05
C LEU A 509 -4.47 0.80 25.18
N PRO A 510 -3.93 0.39 26.34
CA PRO A 510 -3.87 1.26 27.51
C PRO A 510 -2.99 2.49 27.25
N ARG A 511 -3.38 3.60 27.87
CA ARG A 511 -2.65 4.88 27.85
C ARG A 511 -2.46 5.50 29.23
N ASP A 512 -3.18 5.01 30.24
CA ASP A 512 -2.88 5.37 31.63
C ASP A 512 -1.56 4.69 32.03
N PRO A 513 -0.59 5.40 32.63
CA PRO A 513 0.73 4.83 32.89
C PRO A 513 0.68 3.59 33.78
N ASP A 514 -0.23 3.54 34.77
CA ASP A 514 -0.35 2.39 35.65
C ASP A 514 -0.98 1.19 34.88
N ALA A 515 -1.92 1.47 33.98
CA ALA A 515 -2.48 0.46 33.08
C ALA A 515 -1.46 -0.05 32.04
N VAL A 516 -0.58 0.81 31.54
CA VAL A 516 0.52 0.42 30.63
C VAL A 516 1.51 -0.49 31.35
N GLU A 517 1.95 -0.15 32.56
CA GLU A 517 2.82 -1.01 33.36
C GLU A 517 2.17 -2.38 33.64
N ALA A 518 0.88 -2.38 34.00
CA ALA A 518 0.13 -3.62 34.25
C ALA A 518 -0.01 -4.48 32.98
N TRP A 519 -0.25 -3.85 31.83
CA TRP A 519 -0.36 -4.53 30.54
C TRP A 519 0.96 -5.18 30.12
N ILE A 520 2.07 -4.44 30.21
CA ILE A 520 3.41 -4.98 29.93
C ILE A 520 3.70 -6.17 30.86
N ALA A 521 3.47 -6.00 32.18
CA ALA A 521 3.71 -7.05 33.15
C ALA A 521 2.85 -8.31 32.91
N GLY A 522 1.61 -8.15 32.44
CA GLY A 522 0.71 -9.25 32.12
C GLY A 522 1.17 -10.05 30.90
N LEU A 523 1.60 -9.37 29.84
CA LEU A 523 2.08 -10.02 28.61
C LEU A 523 3.39 -10.75 28.82
N SER A 524 4.34 -10.18 29.56
CA SER A 524 5.63 -10.83 29.87
C SER A 524 5.52 -12.01 30.85
N GLN A 525 4.36 -12.22 31.47
CA GLN A 525 4.13 -13.37 32.36
C GLN A 525 3.45 -14.55 31.64
N ALA A 526 2.67 -14.30 30.59
CA ALA A 526 1.94 -15.34 29.86
C ALA A 526 2.85 -16.34 29.09
N GLU A 527 4.15 -16.02 28.95
CA GLU A 527 5.15 -16.84 28.25
C GLU A 527 5.98 -17.74 29.19
N ARG A 528 5.74 -17.66 30.51
CA ARG A 528 6.33 -18.55 31.54
C ARG A 528 5.31 -19.58 32.00
#